data_AF-A0A0A9WQT0-F1
#
_entry.id   AF-A0A0A9WQT0-F1
#
_cell.length_a   1.000
_cell.length_b   1.000
_cell.length_c   1.000
_cell.angle_alpha   90.00
_cell.angle_beta   90.00
_cell.angle_gamma   90.00
#
_symmetry.space_group_name_H-M   'P 1'
#
loop_
_entity.id
_entity.type
_entity.pdbx_description
1 polymer ?
#
loop_
_entity_poly.entity_id
_entity_poly.type
_entity_poly.pdbx_seq_one_letter_code
_entity_poly.pdbx_strand_id
1 'polypeptide(L)'
;MPGRKAYHGFVTYQESLRNCYVKGNTLTIKPSVLDDTTTRNGTRYLENCTGLPDTEECYRTAKSFEILPPIDSALLTTKHIMSFKYGKIEIRAKLPIGDWIVPEITLEPVSTQTYGNEYSGRIRLAFARGNLRLMQDTKYVGNRHLEMGFEIGHRNLPRLVEYDNEEGWGRAFHNYTLIWTPDNLKFQVDDGTPEPLCFPGHPLYRALGLTINEGKKKPFGKGPQT
;
A
#
# COMPACT_ATOMS: atom_id res chain seq x y z
N MET A 1 -4.84 -10.11 4.60
CA MET A 1 -3.71 -9.81 3.70
C MET A 1 -4.22 -9.31 2.33
N PRO A 2 -3.48 -8.46 1.60
CA PRO A 2 -3.77 -8.17 0.19
C PRO A 2 -3.68 -9.48 -0.62
N GLY A 3 -4.69 -9.74 -1.45
CA GLY A 3 -4.95 -11.08 -2.00
C GLY A 3 -3.81 -11.65 -2.84
N ARG A 4 -3.65 -12.99 -2.76
CA ARG A 4 -2.96 -14.01 -3.60
C ARG A 4 -1.78 -13.69 -4.54
N LYS A 5 -1.50 -12.44 -4.91
CA LYS A 5 -0.45 -12.01 -5.85
C LYS A 5 0.42 -10.84 -5.35
N ALA A 6 0.15 -10.31 -4.16
CA ALA A 6 1.08 -9.41 -3.44
C ALA A 6 2.03 -10.22 -2.53
N TYR A 7 2.64 -11.27 -3.07
CA TYR A 7 3.63 -12.06 -2.35
C TYR A 7 4.90 -11.23 -2.13
N HIS A 8 5.03 -10.63 -0.95
CA HIS A 8 6.33 -10.24 -0.44
C HIS A 8 6.96 -11.47 0.22
N GLY A 9 7.52 -12.37 -0.59
CA GLY A 9 7.94 -13.73 -0.19
C GLY A 9 8.98 -13.84 0.94
N PHE A 10 9.43 -12.71 1.48
CA PHE A 10 10.43 -12.62 2.55
C PHE A 10 9.94 -11.94 3.83
N VAL A 11 8.67 -11.53 3.93
CA VAL A 11 8.13 -10.89 5.13
C VAL A 11 6.91 -11.63 5.69
N THR A 12 6.87 -11.73 7.02
CA THR A 12 5.69 -12.13 7.78
C THR A 12 5.12 -10.90 8.48
N TYR A 13 3.84 -10.61 8.28
CA TYR A 13 3.13 -9.55 8.99
C TYR A 13 2.42 -10.14 10.21
N GLN A 14 2.70 -9.58 11.39
CA GLN A 14 2.14 -10.09 12.65
C GLN A 14 1.79 -8.96 13.62
N GLU A 15 0.89 -9.27 14.56
CA GLU A 15 0.58 -8.41 15.69
C GLU A 15 1.64 -8.58 16.77
N SER A 16 2.68 -7.74 16.75
CA SER A 16 3.77 -7.79 17.72
C SER A 16 4.26 -6.40 18.10
N LEU A 17 4.38 -6.15 19.41
CA LEU A 17 4.96 -4.92 19.95
C LEU A 17 6.44 -4.74 19.58
N ARG A 18 7.12 -5.78 19.08
CA ARG A 18 8.47 -5.65 18.51
C ARG A 18 8.46 -4.93 17.16
N ASN A 19 7.38 -5.10 16.39
CA ASN A 19 7.28 -4.62 15.02
C ASN A 19 6.34 -3.42 14.87
N CYS A 20 5.35 -3.26 15.74
CA CYS A 20 4.40 -2.15 15.71
C CYS A 20 4.11 -1.65 17.12
N TYR A 21 4.45 -0.40 17.40
CA TYR A 21 4.23 0.21 18.71
C TYR A 21 4.13 1.72 18.61
N VAL A 22 3.49 2.35 19.59
CA VAL A 22 3.44 3.81 19.70
C VAL A 22 4.52 4.27 20.68
N LYS A 23 5.37 5.20 20.24
CA LYS A 23 6.38 5.85 21.08
C LYS A 23 6.36 7.35 20.82
N GLY A 24 6.20 8.15 21.87
CA GLY A 24 6.20 9.61 21.76
C GLY A 24 5.18 10.14 20.75
N ASN A 25 3.93 9.66 20.83
CA ASN A 25 2.84 10.00 19.92
C ASN A 25 3.08 9.64 18.43
N THR A 26 4.08 8.80 18.16
CA THR A 26 4.40 8.30 16.83
C THR A 26 4.18 6.80 16.76
N LEU A 27 3.33 6.37 15.84
CA LEU A 27 3.22 4.97 15.46
C LEU A 27 4.48 4.55 14.70
N THR A 28 5.20 3.56 15.22
CA THR A 28 6.44 3.06 14.65
C THR A 28 6.22 1.64 14.14
N ILE A 29 6.47 1.44 12.84
CA ILE A 29 6.59 0.11 12.25
C ILE A 29 8.08 -0.17 12.03
N LYS A 30 8.60 -1.21 12.69
CA LYS A 30 10.02 -1.59 12.64
C LYS A 30 10.15 -3.05 12.22
N PRO A 31 10.67 -3.33 11.02
CA PRO A 31 10.99 -4.68 10.64
C PRO A 31 12.08 -5.27 11.54
N SER A 32 12.04 -6.57 11.79
CA SER A 32 13.08 -7.32 12.50
C SER A 32 13.48 -8.56 11.71
N VAL A 33 14.75 -8.94 11.81
CA VAL A 33 15.28 -10.12 11.15
C VAL A 33 15.14 -11.32 12.08
N LEU A 34 14.65 -12.43 11.53
CA LEU A 34 14.60 -13.72 12.19
C LEU A 34 15.98 -14.38 12.14
N ASP A 35 16.35 -15.12 13.18
CA ASP A 35 17.64 -15.82 13.17
C ASP A 35 17.67 -16.94 12.12
N ASP A 36 18.88 -17.27 11.65
CA ASP A 36 19.08 -18.25 10.57
C ASP A 36 18.58 -19.65 10.92
N THR A 37 18.64 -20.04 12.20
CA THR A 37 18.24 -21.38 12.63
C THR A 37 16.72 -21.52 12.58
N THR A 38 16.00 -20.54 13.12
CA THR A 38 14.54 -20.48 13.02
C THR A 38 14.10 -20.32 11.57
N THR A 39 14.80 -19.50 10.79
CA THR A 39 14.50 -19.30 9.36
C THR A 39 14.58 -20.60 8.55
N ARG A 40 15.59 -21.44 8.81
CA ARG A 40 15.85 -22.67 8.03
C ARG A 40 15.13 -23.92 8.53
N ASN A 41 14.87 -24.01 9.84
CA ASN A 41 14.39 -25.24 10.47
C ASN A 41 13.12 -25.03 11.32
N GLY A 42 12.60 -23.80 11.39
CA GLY A 42 11.49 -23.45 12.25
C GLY A 42 10.12 -23.79 11.67
N THR A 43 9.14 -23.85 12.57
CA THR A 43 7.72 -23.82 12.27
C THR A 43 7.15 -22.51 12.80
N ARG A 44 6.24 -21.92 12.02
CA ARG A 44 5.58 -20.67 12.36
C ARG A 44 4.09 -20.80 12.26
N TYR A 45 3.43 -20.38 13.33
CA TYR A 45 1.98 -20.24 13.42
C TYR A 45 1.67 -18.80 13.81
N LEU A 46 0.74 -18.17 13.09
CA LEU A 46 0.28 -16.81 13.38
C LEU A 46 -1.03 -16.84 14.14
N GLU A 47 -0.97 -16.53 15.43
CA GLU A 47 -2.15 -16.29 16.25
C GLU A 47 -2.92 -15.09 15.66
N ASN A 48 -4.26 -15.20 15.58
CA ASN A 48 -5.15 -14.19 14.99
C ASN A 48 -4.85 -13.83 13.53
N CYS A 49 -4.36 -14.79 12.74
CA CYS A 49 -4.16 -14.59 11.31
C CYS A 49 -5.45 -14.17 10.59
N THR A 50 -5.37 -13.08 9.81
CA THR A 50 -6.48 -12.56 8.99
C THR A 50 -6.45 -13.10 7.54
N GLY A 51 -5.57 -14.07 7.27
CA GLY A 51 -5.51 -14.81 6.01
C GLY A 51 -6.49 -15.98 6.00
N LEU A 52 -6.36 -16.84 4.98
CA LEU A 52 -7.11 -18.09 4.93
C LEU A 52 -6.60 -19.06 6.01
N PRO A 53 -7.46 -19.53 6.95
CA PRO A 53 -7.06 -20.50 7.96
C PRO A 53 -6.48 -21.78 7.34
N ASP A 54 -5.53 -22.41 8.05
CA ASP A 54 -4.87 -23.66 7.65
C ASP A 54 -4.15 -23.61 6.29
N THR A 55 -3.82 -22.42 5.81
CA THR A 55 -2.98 -22.22 4.63
C THR A 55 -1.61 -21.66 5.00
N GLU A 56 -0.71 -21.63 4.01
CA GLU A 56 0.60 -20.99 4.13
C GLU A 56 0.57 -19.51 4.51
N GLU A 57 -0.59 -18.86 4.46
CA GLU A 57 -0.77 -17.48 4.93
C GLU A 57 -0.67 -17.38 6.46
N CYS A 58 -1.05 -18.45 7.17
CA CYS A 58 -1.17 -18.47 8.63
C CYS A 58 -0.28 -19.52 9.33
N TYR A 59 0.15 -20.55 8.58
CA TYR A 59 1.02 -21.60 9.09
C TYR A 59 2.09 -21.97 8.06
N ARG A 60 3.36 -21.98 8.45
CA ARG A 60 4.47 -22.40 7.59
C ARG A 60 5.47 -23.24 8.37
N THR A 61 6.05 -24.24 7.73
CA THR A 61 7.19 -24.99 8.26
C THR A 61 8.29 -24.95 7.23
N ALA A 62 9.50 -24.57 7.64
CA ALA A 62 10.65 -24.62 6.74
C ALA A 62 10.94 -26.08 6.36
N LYS A 63 11.20 -26.32 5.08
CA LYS A 63 11.46 -27.65 4.53
C LYS A 63 12.45 -27.59 3.37
N SER A 64 13.65 -28.10 3.59
CA SER A 64 14.71 -28.18 2.58
C SER A 64 15.02 -26.80 1.96
N PHE A 65 14.60 -26.54 0.72
CA PHE A 65 14.81 -25.27 0.02
C PHE A 65 13.77 -24.19 0.38
N GLU A 66 12.68 -24.57 1.06
CA GLU A 66 11.63 -23.65 1.50
C GLU A 66 11.98 -23.15 2.91
N ILE A 67 12.47 -21.91 3.01
CA ILE A 67 12.73 -21.25 4.29
C ILE A 67 11.50 -20.49 4.79
N LEU A 68 11.43 -20.21 6.09
CA LEU A 68 10.49 -19.23 6.59
C LEU A 68 10.84 -17.83 6.05
N PRO A 69 9.85 -16.93 5.88
CA PRO A 69 10.14 -15.54 5.57
C PRO A 69 11.03 -14.93 6.67
N PRO A 70 12.24 -14.45 6.33
CA PRO A 70 13.25 -14.07 7.33
C PRO A 70 12.98 -12.70 7.99
N ILE A 71 11.98 -11.95 7.52
CA ILE A 71 11.66 -10.63 8.05
C ILE A 71 10.30 -10.67 8.74
N ASP A 72 10.24 -10.12 9.94
CA ASP A 72 8.99 -9.82 10.63
C ASP A 72 8.68 -8.34 10.51
N SER A 73 7.43 -8.02 10.22
CA SER A 73 6.95 -6.64 10.13
C SER A 73 5.49 -6.55 10.57
N ALA A 74 4.89 -5.38 10.41
CA ALA A 74 3.48 -5.15 10.66
C ALA A 74 2.80 -4.51 9.46
N LEU A 75 1.54 -4.85 9.25
CA LEU A 75 0.66 -4.26 8.25
C LEU A 75 -0.62 -3.81 8.96
N LEU A 76 -0.89 -2.51 8.88
CA LEU A 76 -2.07 -1.90 9.47
C LEU A 76 -3.14 -1.73 8.42
N THR A 77 -4.38 -2.03 8.78
CA THR A 77 -5.53 -1.90 7.88
C THR A 77 -6.74 -1.37 8.63
N THR A 78 -7.52 -0.54 7.95
CA THR A 78 -8.79 -0.01 8.47
C THR A 78 -10.01 -0.70 7.87
N LYS A 79 -9.83 -1.81 7.13
CA LYS A 79 -10.87 -2.46 6.31
C LYS A 79 -12.20 -2.74 7.05
N HIS A 80 -12.14 -2.99 8.36
CA HIS A 80 -13.31 -3.28 9.20
C HIS A 80 -13.62 -2.20 10.24
N ILE A 81 -12.94 -1.05 10.16
CA ILE A 81 -13.00 0.03 11.15
C ILE A 81 -13.55 1.30 10.50
N MET A 82 -13.04 1.65 9.32
CA MET A 82 -13.48 2.84 8.60
C MET A 82 -13.35 2.67 7.10
N SER A 83 -14.32 3.23 6.39
CA SER A 83 -14.27 3.41 4.95
C SER A 83 -14.81 4.80 4.61
N PHE A 84 -14.30 5.37 3.53
CA PHE A 84 -14.69 6.69 3.07
C PHE A 84 -14.65 6.75 1.55
N LYS A 85 -15.33 7.76 1.01
CA LYS A 85 -15.31 8.10 -0.40
C LYS A 85 -15.24 9.60 -0.50
N TYR A 86 -14.27 10.10 -1.27
CA TYR A 86 -13.98 11.53 -1.40
C TYR A 86 -13.45 12.17 -0.12
N GLY A 87 -13.05 13.44 -0.23
CA GLY A 87 -12.53 14.25 0.87
C GLY A 87 -11.02 14.49 0.77
N LYS A 88 -10.44 15.00 1.87
CA LYS A 88 -9.00 15.21 2.01
C LYS A 88 -8.45 14.19 3.01
N ILE A 89 -7.45 13.42 2.61
CA ILE A 89 -6.66 12.55 3.49
C ILE A 89 -5.27 13.12 3.57
N GLU A 90 -4.76 13.27 4.79
CA GLU A 90 -3.41 13.76 5.06
C GLU A 90 -2.77 12.81 6.07
N ILE A 91 -1.63 12.23 5.69
CA ILE A 91 -0.88 11.31 6.55
C ILE A 91 0.52 11.88 6.73
N ARG A 92 0.85 12.23 7.98
CA ARG A 92 2.19 12.66 8.35
C ARG A 92 3.06 11.45 8.68
N ALA A 93 4.05 11.17 7.86
CA ALA A 93 4.92 10.01 8.03
C ALA A 93 6.38 10.32 7.64
N LYS A 94 7.31 9.53 8.18
CA LYS A 94 8.70 9.46 7.72
C LYS A 94 8.91 8.07 7.14
N LEU A 95 9.25 7.99 5.86
CA LEU A 95 9.44 6.69 5.21
C LEU A 95 10.73 6.02 5.71
N PRO A 96 10.77 4.69 5.89
CA PRO A 96 11.98 4.01 6.32
C PRO A 96 13.10 4.11 5.26
N ILE A 97 14.32 4.22 5.74
CA ILE A 97 15.54 4.09 4.95
C ILE A 97 16.13 2.72 5.25
N GLY A 98 16.47 1.96 4.22
CA GLY A 98 17.09 0.64 4.34
C GLY A 98 17.01 -0.12 3.03
N ASP A 99 18.04 -0.91 2.75
CA ASP A 99 18.06 -1.70 1.54
C ASP A 99 16.96 -2.77 1.57
N TRP A 100 16.29 -2.94 0.42
CA TRP A 100 15.22 -3.92 0.23
C TRP A 100 13.94 -3.65 1.05
N ILE A 101 13.84 -2.49 1.68
CA ILE A 101 12.60 -2.05 2.35
C ILE A 101 11.73 -1.30 1.33
N VAL A 102 10.46 -1.68 1.25
CA VAL A 102 9.49 -1.07 0.34
C VAL A 102 8.28 -0.62 1.16
N PRO A 103 8.30 0.60 1.72
CA PRO A 103 7.17 1.14 2.46
C PRO A 103 6.03 1.59 1.53
N GLU A 104 4.81 1.31 1.96
CA GLU A 104 3.59 1.68 1.24
C GLU A 104 2.55 2.28 2.19
N ILE A 105 2.02 3.44 1.81
CA ILE A 105 0.79 4.00 2.37
C ILE A 105 -0.23 3.99 1.25
N THR A 106 -1.27 3.18 1.39
CA THR A 106 -2.20 2.92 0.30
C THR A 106 -3.64 2.79 0.77
N LEU A 107 -4.57 3.18 -0.09
CA LEU A 107 -5.99 2.97 0.08
C LEU A 107 -6.43 1.82 -0.81
N GLU A 108 -7.05 0.82 -0.18
CA GLU A 108 -7.61 -0.34 -0.82
C GLU A 108 -9.15 -0.31 -0.79
N PRO A 109 -9.81 -0.91 -1.78
CA PRO A 109 -11.27 -1.02 -1.82
C PRO A 109 -11.77 -1.91 -0.68
N VAL A 110 -12.90 -1.51 -0.08
CA VAL A 110 -13.55 -2.27 1.02
C VAL A 110 -13.84 -3.72 0.60
N SER A 111 -14.28 -3.90 -0.64
CA SER A 111 -14.57 -5.20 -1.23
C SER A 111 -14.03 -5.27 -2.64
N THR A 112 -13.45 -6.42 -2.97
CA THR A 112 -13.02 -6.76 -4.31
C THR A 112 -14.01 -7.68 -5.03
N GLN A 113 -15.16 -8.01 -4.43
CA GLN A 113 -16.11 -8.97 -5.01
C GLN A 113 -16.76 -8.47 -6.31
N THR A 114 -17.01 -7.16 -6.43
CA THR A 114 -17.72 -6.58 -7.58
C THR A 114 -16.89 -6.60 -8.85
N TYR A 115 -15.60 -6.26 -8.74
CA TYR A 115 -14.71 -6.12 -9.89
C TYR A 115 -13.59 -7.18 -9.92
N GLY A 116 -13.40 -7.93 -8.84
CA GLY A 116 -12.25 -8.82 -8.65
C GLY A 116 -11.03 -8.08 -8.09
N ASN A 117 -10.07 -8.82 -7.52
CA ASN A 117 -8.84 -8.26 -6.95
C ASN A 117 -8.06 -7.41 -7.97
N GLU A 118 -8.05 -7.84 -9.23
CA GLU A 118 -7.29 -7.18 -10.28
C GLU A 118 -7.94 -5.87 -10.74
N TYR A 119 -9.26 -5.72 -10.68
CA TYR A 119 -9.92 -4.54 -11.27
C TYR A 119 -10.50 -3.55 -10.25
N SER A 120 -10.40 -3.84 -8.95
CA SER A 120 -10.97 -2.98 -7.89
C SER A 120 -10.13 -1.73 -7.58
N GLY A 121 -8.93 -1.65 -8.15
CA GLY A 121 -8.04 -0.48 -8.09
C GLY A 121 -7.40 -0.24 -6.73
N ARG A 122 -6.30 0.53 -6.71
CA ARG A 122 -5.57 0.93 -5.50
C ARG A 122 -5.08 2.36 -5.64
N ILE A 123 -5.23 3.18 -4.59
CA ILE A 123 -4.64 4.52 -4.53
C ILE A 123 -3.38 4.45 -3.68
N ARG A 124 -2.21 4.76 -4.26
CA ARG A 124 -0.94 4.87 -3.54
C ARG A 124 -0.77 6.32 -3.07
N LEU A 125 -0.80 6.53 -1.77
CA LEU A 125 -0.61 7.85 -1.16
C LEU A 125 0.87 8.18 -0.98
N ALA A 126 1.69 7.18 -0.65
CA ALA A 126 3.14 7.33 -0.59
C ALA A 126 3.82 5.99 -0.86
N PHE A 127 4.75 5.99 -1.82
CA PHE A 127 5.64 4.88 -2.12
C PHE A 127 7.01 5.42 -2.48
N ALA A 128 8.03 5.06 -1.72
CA ALA A 128 9.42 5.33 -2.06
C ALA A 128 10.26 4.16 -1.56
N ARG A 129 11.11 3.59 -2.41
CA ARG A 129 11.96 2.46 -2.00
C ARG A 129 12.95 2.93 -0.93
N GLY A 130 13.26 2.10 0.07
CA GLY A 130 14.10 2.48 1.20
C GLY A 130 15.58 2.68 0.87
N ASN A 131 16.05 2.14 -0.26
CA ASN A 131 17.45 2.22 -0.67
C ASN A 131 17.90 3.68 -0.87
N LEU A 132 19.00 4.08 -0.24
CA LEU A 132 19.56 5.44 -0.40
C LEU A 132 20.10 5.70 -1.81
N ARG A 133 20.67 4.67 -2.44
CA ARG A 133 21.29 4.73 -3.77
C ARG A 133 20.78 3.57 -4.60
N LEU A 134 19.63 3.76 -5.24
CA LEU A 134 19.07 2.81 -6.18
C LEU A 134 18.78 3.54 -7.48
N MET A 135 19.38 3.04 -8.56
CA MET A 135 19.26 3.57 -9.90
C MET A 135 18.58 2.55 -10.79
N GLN A 136 17.70 3.04 -11.65
CA GLN A 136 17.22 2.30 -12.82
C GLN A 136 17.64 3.10 -14.05
N ASP A 137 18.53 2.50 -14.84
CA ASP A 137 19.25 3.18 -15.93
C ASP A 137 19.94 4.46 -15.43
N THR A 138 19.40 5.63 -15.76
CA THR A 138 19.90 6.94 -15.35
C THR A 138 19.04 7.64 -14.30
N LYS A 139 17.92 7.04 -13.88
CA LYS A 139 16.96 7.64 -12.93
C LYS A 139 17.17 7.08 -11.51
N TYR A 140 17.14 7.95 -10.51
CA TYR A 140 17.04 7.54 -9.11
C TYR A 140 15.63 6.98 -8.85
N VAL A 141 15.54 5.76 -8.31
CA VAL A 141 14.26 5.09 -7.97
C VAL A 141 14.21 4.64 -6.50
N GLY A 142 15.21 5.05 -5.72
CA GLY A 142 15.34 4.80 -4.28
C GLY A 142 14.56 5.79 -3.42
N ASN A 143 15.07 6.06 -2.21
CA ASN A 143 14.39 6.89 -1.20
C ASN A 143 14.23 8.36 -1.61
N ARG A 144 14.91 8.79 -2.67
CA ARG A 144 14.80 10.13 -3.25
C ARG A 144 13.62 10.29 -4.20
N HIS A 145 12.99 9.19 -4.61
CA HIS A 145 11.92 9.19 -5.60
C HIS A 145 10.63 8.69 -4.97
N LEU A 146 9.63 9.56 -4.87
CA LEU A 146 8.30 9.24 -4.36
C LEU A 146 7.33 9.06 -5.52
N GLU A 147 6.59 7.97 -5.49
CA GLU A 147 5.50 7.68 -6.41
C GLU A 147 4.17 7.77 -5.63
N MET A 148 3.27 8.63 -6.10
CA MET A 148 1.88 8.73 -5.63
C MET A 148 0.97 8.50 -6.82
N GLY A 149 -0.22 7.93 -6.63
CA GLY A 149 -1.09 7.74 -7.78
C GLY A 149 -2.11 6.64 -7.64
N PHE A 150 -2.49 6.07 -8.77
CA PHE A 150 -3.55 5.09 -8.84
C PHE A 150 -3.24 3.99 -9.86
N GLU A 151 -3.63 2.77 -9.50
CA GLU A 151 -3.34 1.55 -10.21
C GLU A 151 -4.61 0.70 -10.36
N ILE A 152 -4.90 0.20 -11.57
CA ILE A 152 -5.93 -0.81 -11.83
C ILE A 152 -5.30 -1.94 -12.62
N GLY A 153 -5.32 -3.13 -12.03
CA GLY A 153 -4.87 -4.35 -12.65
C GLY A 153 -3.38 -4.37 -12.95
N HIS A 154 -2.94 -5.51 -13.46
CA HIS A 154 -1.52 -5.73 -13.80
C HIS A 154 -1.18 -5.37 -15.24
N ARG A 155 -2.18 -5.04 -16.06
CA ARG A 155 -1.99 -4.78 -17.51
C ARG A 155 -1.87 -3.30 -17.85
N ASN A 156 -2.37 -2.41 -16.99
CA ASN A 156 -2.33 -0.98 -17.23
C ASN A 156 -1.15 -0.38 -16.48
N LEU A 157 -0.43 0.53 -17.13
CA LEU A 157 0.56 1.34 -16.44
C LEU A 157 -0.14 2.16 -15.35
N PRO A 158 0.43 2.22 -14.13
CA PRO A 158 -0.11 3.07 -13.09
C PRO A 158 -0.06 4.52 -13.56
N ARG A 159 -1.08 5.30 -13.18
CA ARG A 159 -1.01 6.75 -13.34
C ARG A 159 -0.38 7.31 -12.09
N LEU A 160 0.77 7.95 -12.25
CA LEU A 160 1.59 8.42 -11.15
C LEU A 160 1.81 9.93 -11.23
N VAL A 161 1.91 10.54 -10.06
CA VAL A 161 2.56 11.81 -9.80
C VAL A 161 3.85 11.47 -9.05
N GLU A 162 4.97 12.01 -9.50
CA GLU A 162 6.29 11.68 -9.00
C GLU A 162 6.95 12.92 -8.36
N TYR A 163 7.59 12.74 -7.22
CA TYR A 163 8.34 13.80 -6.53
C TYR A 163 9.76 13.35 -6.23
N ASP A 164 10.73 14.17 -6.61
CA ASP A 164 12.13 13.98 -6.26
C ASP A 164 12.54 14.87 -5.08
N ASN A 165 13.24 14.27 -4.11
CA ASN A 165 13.80 14.97 -2.96
C ASN A 165 15.25 14.54 -2.78
N GLU A 166 16.19 15.50 -2.83
CA GLU A 166 17.62 15.20 -2.69
C GLU A 166 18.01 14.64 -1.32
N GLU A 167 17.35 15.12 -0.27
CA GLU A 167 17.55 14.63 1.08
C GLU A 167 16.96 13.23 1.29
N GLY A 168 15.93 12.91 0.49
CA GLY A 168 15.18 11.65 0.56
C GLY A 168 14.01 11.71 1.54
N TRP A 169 12.97 10.93 1.22
CA TRP A 169 11.69 10.90 1.94
C TRP A 169 11.73 10.23 3.31
N GLY A 170 12.89 9.71 3.70
CA GLY A 170 13.07 9.04 5.00
C GLY A 170 13.89 9.78 6.04
N ARG A 171 14.35 11.01 5.75
CA ARG A 171 15.10 11.82 6.72
C ARG A 171 14.21 12.65 7.64
N ALA A 172 13.08 13.15 7.13
CA ALA A 172 12.15 13.99 7.86
C ALA A 172 10.72 13.43 7.77
N PHE A 173 9.83 13.97 8.62
CA PHE A 173 8.40 13.73 8.46
C PHE A 173 7.87 14.64 7.35
N HIS A 174 7.06 14.05 6.48
CA HIS A 174 6.36 14.74 5.40
C HIS A 174 4.85 14.49 5.52
N ASN A 175 4.06 15.45 5.05
CA ASN A 175 2.61 15.32 4.95
C ASN A 175 2.23 14.84 3.55
N TYR A 176 1.80 13.58 3.44
CA TYR A 176 1.32 13.00 2.19
C TYR A 176 -0.19 13.19 2.09
N THR A 177 -0.63 13.94 1.08
CA THR A 177 -2.01 14.40 0.95
C THR A 177 -2.66 13.86 -0.33
N LEU A 178 -3.90 13.41 -0.18
CA LEU A 178 -4.82 13.13 -1.26
C LEU A 178 -6.06 14.02 -1.13
N ILE A 179 -6.38 14.74 -2.18
CA ILE A 179 -7.65 15.43 -2.36
C ILE A 179 -8.46 14.64 -3.38
N TRP A 180 -9.48 13.94 -2.90
CA TRP A 180 -10.31 13.06 -3.71
C TRP A 180 -11.68 13.69 -3.95
N THR A 181 -11.98 14.00 -5.21
CA THR A 181 -13.29 14.48 -5.66
C THR A 181 -13.93 13.45 -6.61
N PRO A 182 -15.22 13.61 -6.96
CA PRO A 182 -15.85 12.78 -7.98
C PRO A 182 -15.12 12.79 -9.33
N ASP A 183 -14.48 13.91 -9.66
CA ASP A 183 -13.88 14.14 -10.97
C ASP A 183 -12.38 13.82 -11.02
N ASN A 184 -11.67 13.88 -9.88
CA ASN A 184 -10.22 13.82 -9.87
C ASN A 184 -9.63 13.31 -8.55
N LEU A 185 -8.38 12.84 -8.63
CA LEU A 185 -7.50 12.59 -7.51
C LEU A 185 -6.36 13.61 -7.62
N LYS A 186 -6.14 14.41 -6.59
CA LYS A 186 -4.98 15.30 -6.54
C LYS A 186 -4.04 14.88 -5.43
N PHE A 187 -2.76 14.80 -5.73
CA PHE A 187 -1.72 14.41 -4.79
C PHE A 187 -0.89 15.64 -4.42
N GLN A 188 -0.46 15.71 -3.17
CA GLN A 188 0.31 16.83 -2.64
C GLN A 188 1.25 16.30 -1.57
N VAL A 189 2.47 16.85 -1.52
CA VAL A 189 3.41 16.62 -0.43
C VAL A 189 3.70 17.95 0.24
N ASP A 190 3.67 17.93 1.57
CA ASP A 190 3.89 19.10 2.42
C ASP A 190 3.01 20.31 2.00
N ASP A 191 3.61 21.47 1.76
CA ASP A 191 2.96 22.70 1.33
C ASP A 191 3.00 22.89 -0.21
N GLY A 192 3.44 21.87 -0.95
CA GLY A 192 3.52 21.89 -2.41
C GLY A 192 2.16 22.09 -3.09
N THR A 193 2.15 22.37 -4.40
CA THR A 193 0.88 22.54 -5.13
C THR A 193 0.21 21.17 -5.38
N PRO A 194 -1.09 21.00 -5.13
CA PRO A 194 -1.78 19.76 -5.44
C PRO A 194 -1.78 19.45 -6.94
N GLU A 195 -1.20 18.32 -7.31
CA GLU A 195 -1.09 17.85 -8.69
C GLU A 195 -2.23 16.90 -9.04
N PRO A 196 -3.05 17.24 -10.06
CA PRO A 196 -4.15 16.40 -10.46
C PRO A 196 -3.68 15.20 -11.30
N LEU A 197 -4.26 14.03 -11.04
CA LEU A 197 -4.04 12.82 -11.82
C LEU A 197 -4.67 12.92 -13.22
N CYS A 198 -5.76 13.69 -13.35
CA CYS A 198 -6.52 13.87 -14.59
C CYS A 198 -6.58 15.35 -14.98
N PHE A 199 -6.52 15.65 -16.28
CA PHE A 199 -6.74 17.02 -16.77
C PHE A 199 -8.23 17.40 -16.68
N PRO A 200 -8.56 18.69 -16.47
CA PRO A 200 -9.94 19.18 -16.57
C PRO A 200 -10.61 18.74 -17.88
N GLY A 201 -11.85 18.25 -17.80
CA GLY A 201 -12.59 17.71 -18.96
C GLY A 201 -12.34 16.22 -19.29
N HIS A 202 -11.40 15.57 -18.60
CA HIS A 202 -11.15 14.13 -18.71
C HIS A 202 -11.51 13.44 -17.40
N PRO A 203 -12.72 12.83 -17.29
CA PRO A 203 -13.15 12.22 -16.05
C PRO A 203 -12.28 11.02 -15.68
N LEU A 204 -12.12 10.77 -14.39
CA LEU A 204 -11.26 9.73 -13.84
C LEU A 204 -11.45 8.37 -14.55
N TYR A 205 -12.69 7.93 -14.79
CA TYR A 205 -12.93 6.65 -15.48
C TYR A 205 -12.31 6.59 -16.88
N ARG A 206 -12.34 7.69 -17.65
CA ARG A 206 -11.76 7.76 -19.00
C ARG A 206 -10.24 7.76 -18.91
N ALA A 207 -9.65 8.50 -17.97
CA ALA A 207 -8.22 8.45 -17.73
C ALA A 207 -7.79 7.02 -17.39
N LEU A 208 -8.56 6.30 -16.60
CA LEU A 208 -8.27 4.93 -16.21
C LEU A 208 -8.53 3.87 -17.30
N GLY A 209 -8.89 4.29 -18.52
CA GLY A 209 -9.21 3.36 -19.61
C GLY A 209 -10.47 2.54 -19.35
N LEU A 210 -11.33 2.97 -18.42
CA LEU A 210 -12.57 2.30 -18.07
C LEU A 210 -13.68 2.79 -19.01
N THR A 211 -14.39 1.86 -19.63
CA THR A 211 -15.62 2.12 -20.37
C THR A 211 -16.82 1.99 -19.44
N ILE A 212 -17.55 3.09 -19.25
CA ILE A 212 -18.86 3.03 -18.59
C ILE A 212 -19.88 2.66 -19.66
N ASN A 213 -20.38 1.43 -19.63
CA ASN A 213 -21.55 1.06 -20.42
C ASN A 213 -22.76 1.79 -19.82
N GLU A 214 -23.25 2.84 -20.49
CA GLU A 214 -24.40 3.65 -20.04
C GLU A 214 -25.73 2.86 -19.95
N GLY A 215 -25.73 1.56 -20.26
CA GLY A 215 -26.91 0.69 -20.31
C GLY A 215 -27.37 0.04 -18.99
N LYS A 216 -26.70 0.24 -17.85
CA LYS A 216 -27.20 -0.25 -16.54
C LYS A 216 -26.99 0.78 -15.44
N LYS A 217 -27.83 1.83 -15.44
CA LYS A 217 -28.19 2.53 -14.21
C LYS A 217 -28.91 1.55 -13.27
N LYS A 218 -28.17 0.78 -12.48
CA LYS A 218 -28.73 0.33 -11.19
C LYS A 218 -28.53 1.50 -10.23
N PRO A 219 -29.61 2.14 -9.76
CA PRO A 219 -29.47 3.19 -8.75
C PRO A 219 -28.82 2.56 -7.52
N PHE A 220 -27.89 3.29 -6.92
CA PHE A 220 -27.37 3.02 -5.59
C PHE A 220 -28.51 2.53 -4.70
N GLY A 221 -28.38 1.29 -4.20
CA GLY A 221 -29.38 0.67 -3.36
C GLY A 221 -29.66 1.56 -2.16
N LYS A 222 -30.91 2.00 -2.04
CA LYS A 222 -31.44 2.52 -0.78
C LYS A 222 -31.25 1.42 0.27
N GLY A 223 -30.71 1.78 1.43
CA GLY A 223 -30.70 0.90 2.60
C GLY A 223 -32.13 0.46 2.96
N PRO A 224 -32.31 -0.68 3.63
CA PRO A 224 -33.62 -1.12 4.05
C PRO A 224 -34.19 -0.14 5.08
N GLN A 225 -35.38 0.39 4.79
CA GLN A 225 -36.28 0.89 5.82
C GLN A 225 -37.06 -0.31 6.35
N THR A 226 -36.75 -0.74 7.57
CA THR A 226 -37.66 -1.26 8.60
C THR A 226 -36.87 -1.46 9.88
#